data_AF-A0A7V9CCZ7-F1
#
_entry.id   AF-A0A7V9CCZ7-F1
#
_cell.length_a   1.000
_cell.length_b   1.000
_cell.length_c   1.000
_cell.angle_alpha   90.00
_cell.angle_beta   90.00
_cell.angle_gamma   90.00
#
_symmetry.space_group_name_H-M   'P 1'
#
loop_
_entity.id
_entity.type
_entity.pdbx_description
1 polymer ?
#
loop_
_entity_poly.entity_id
_entity_poly.type
_entity_poly.pdbx_seq_one_letter_code
_entity_poly.pdbx_strand_id
1 'polypeptide(L)'
;MLLAIFATGIVIVALLWEVCHPRLAEELDKRRARRAFVEGVGFDPGRERRAEQRARQLLKSCVNEEEWAMYRDLGFIRVWGRNADGPAIGGTERTLEGAPYAYLVYPHKPIVSYLPQTRQLLSEYCVEFPDETKPYGSTRLPDSDDALAKWMALTGDERRLIATANMHLPGRQVDPKQVQRDLWRLAEWERARMAKDRRSTSGAQT
;
A
#
# COMPACT_ATOMS: atom_id res chain seq x y z
N MET A 1 -14.13 47.11 29.37
CA MET A 1 -14.55 45.81 28.79
C MET A 1 -13.74 45.43 27.55
N LEU A 2 -13.45 46.35 26.63
CA LEU A 2 -12.64 46.07 25.43
C LEU A 2 -11.23 45.51 25.73
N LEU A 3 -10.53 46.08 26.72
CA LEU A 3 -9.19 45.61 27.13
C LEU A 3 -9.17 44.16 27.63
N ALA A 4 -10.20 43.76 28.38
CA ALA A 4 -10.32 42.39 28.86
C ALA A 4 -10.52 41.41 27.70
N ILE A 5 -11.38 41.75 26.73
CA ILE A 5 -11.65 40.93 25.54
C ILE A 5 -10.38 40.77 24.68
N PHE A 6 -9.58 41.83 24.54
CA PHE A 6 -8.31 41.75 23.83
C PHE A 6 -7.32 40.82 24.53
N ALA A 7 -7.21 40.91 25.86
CA ALA A 7 -6.33 40.03 26.64
C ALA A 7 -6.73 38.56 26.49
N THR A 8 -8.01 38.22 26.59
CA THR A 8 -8.48 36.84 26.39
C THR A 8 -8.27 36.37 24.94
N GLY A 9 -8.49 37.25 23.96
CA GLY A 9 -8.26 36.94 22.54
C GLY A 9 -6.81 36.55 22.25
N ILE A 10 -5.85 37.27 22.83
CA ILE A 10 -4.41 36.97 22.67
C ILE A 10 -4.07 35.61 23.26
N VAL A 11 -4.58 35.28 24.45
CA VAL A 11 -4.34 33.97 25.10
C VAL A 11 -4.93 32.83 24.27
N ILE A 12 -6.13 33.02 23.73
CA ILE A 12 -6.79 32.01 22.87
C ILE A 12 -5.97 31.80 21.59
N VAL A 13 -5.50 32.87 20.94
CA VAL A 13 -4.67 32.75 19.73
C VAL A 13 -3.34 32.07 20.04
N ALA A 14 -2.70 32.39 21.17
CA ALA A 14 -1.45 31.76 21.59
C ALA A 14 -1.62 30.25 21.85
N LEU A 15 -2.70 29.85 22.52
CA LEU A 15 -3.01 28.44 22.78
C LEU A 15 -3.37 27.68 21.50
N LEU A 16 -4.14 28.30 20.60
CA LEU A 16 -4.46 27.71 19.29
C LEU A 16 -3.23 27.60 18.40
N TRP A 17 -2.28 28.53 18.51
CA TRP A 17 -1.05 28.51 17.75
C TRP A 17 -0.18 27.29 18.10
N GLU A 18 0.00 26.96 19.38
CA GLU A 18 0.78 25.77 19.77
C GLU A 18 0.17 24.45 19.27
N VAL A 19 -1.16 24.37 19.20
CA VAL A 19 -1.87 23.17 18.71
C VAL A 19 -1.86 23.11 17.17
N CYS A 20 -1.92 24.25 16.48
CA CYS A 20 -1.92 24.31 15.02
C CYS A 20 -0.52 24.20 14.42
N HIS A 21 0.52 24.68 15.11
CA HIS A 21 1.91 24.68 14.63
C HIS A 21 2.43 23.29 14.19
N PRO A 22 2.30 22.20 14.98
CA PRO A 22 2.80 20.88 14.55
C PRO A 22 2.04 20.32 13.34
N ARG A 23 0.74 20.62 13.21
CA ARG A 23 -0.07 20.18 12.06
C ARG A 23 0.24 20.96 10.79
N LEU A 24 0.49 22.26 10.90
CA LEU A 24 0.88 23.11 9.77
C LEU A 24 2.30 22.78 9.30
N ALA A 25 3.22 22.50 10.22
CA ALA A 25 4.57 22.05 9.89
C ALA A 25 4.55 20.71 9.15
N GLU A 26 3.81 19.71 9.63
CA GLU A 26 3.66 18.42 8.93
C GLU A 26 3.09 18.58 7.51
N GLU A 27 2.11 19.46 7.32
CA GLU A 27 1.47 19.64 6.02
C GLU A 27 2.34 20.48 5.06
N LEU A 28 3.13 21.41 5.59
CA LEU A 28 4.14 22.14 4.84
C LEU A 28 5.33 21.25 4.48
N ASP A 29 5.73 20.31 5.34
CA ASP A 29 6.78 19.33 5.06
C ASP A 29 6.31 18.28 4.05
N LYS A 30 5.04 17.85 4.07
CA LYS A 30 4.47 17.02 3.00
C LYS A 30 4.38 17.77 1.68
N ARG A 31 4.03 19.06 1.69
CA ARG A 31 4.00 19.91 0.49
C ARG A 31 5.41 20.23 0.00
N ARG A 32 6.38 20.43 0.89
CA ARG A 32 7.81 20.58 0.57
C ARG A 32 8.40 19.27 0.12
N ALA A 33 8.05 18.10 0.65
CA ALA A 33 8.51 16.81 0.13
C ALA A 33 7.92 16.53 -1.27
N ARG A 34 6.70 17.03 -1.55
CA ARG A 34 6.10 16.99 -2.89
C ARG A 34 6.68 18.04 -3.85
N ARG A 35 7.21 19.17 -3.34
CA ARG A 35 7.79 20.28 -4.11
C ARG A 35 9.32 20.35 -4.08
N ALA A 36 9.97 19.55 -3.26
CA ALA A 36 11.40 19.29 -3.25
C ALA A 36 11.67 18.40 -4.46
N PHE A 37 11.41 18.99 -5.62
CA PHE A 37 12.13 18.73 -6.83
C PHE A 37 13.60 18.92 -6.46
N VAL A 38 14.25 17.80 -6.20
CA VAL A 38 15.68 17.74 -5.96
C VAL A 38 16.35 18.34 -7.18
N GLU A 39 17.12 19.40 -6.95
CA GLU A 39 17.95 20.06 -7.94
C GLU A 39 18.77 18.99 -8.69
N GLY A 40 18.54 18.92 -10.00
CA GLY A 40 18.76 17.72 -10.79
C GLY A 40 20.21 17.23 -10.83
N VAL A 41 20.44 16.06 -10.24
CA VAL A 41 21.55 15.18 -10.62
C VAL A 41 21.03 14.24 -11.70
N GLY A 42 21.23 14.59 -12.97
CA GLY A 42 21.12 13.67 -14.10
C GLY A 42 19.83 12.85 -14.20
N PHE A 43 18.66 13.49 -14.13
CA PHE A 43 17.37 12.86 -14.39
C PHE A 43 17.32 12.37 -15.84
N ASP A 44 17.54 11.07 -16.04
CA ASP A 44 17.33 10.38 -17.32
C ASP A 44 16.05 9.52 -17.22
N PRO A 45 14.92 9.96 -17.80
CA PRO A 45 13.68 9.19 -17.83
C PRO A 45 13.84 7.78 -18.42
N GLY A 46 14.87 7.54 -19.25
CA GLY A 46 15.20 6.23 -19.80
C GLY A 46 15.84 5.29 -18.78
N ARG A 47 16.56 5.81 -17.78
CA ARG A 47 17.14 5.01 -16.70
C ARG A 47 16.07 4.50 -15.73
N GLU A 48 15.15 5.38 -15.32
CA GLU A 48 14.05 5.01 -14.41
C GLU A 48 13.13 3.98 -15.05
N ARG A 49 12.78 4.16 -16.33
CA ARG A 49 11.98 3.17 -17.08
C ARG A 49 12.67 1.80 -17.18
N ARG A 50 13.99 1.76 -17.38
CA ARG A 50 14.76 0.50 -17.39
C ARG A 50 14.88 -0.11 -16.00
N ALA A 51 14.98 0.70 -14.96
CA ALA A 51 14.96 0.24 -13.57
C ALA A 51 13.61 -0.41 -13.24
N GLU A 52 12.51 0.27 -13.57
CA GLU A 52 11.17 -0.26 -13.37
C GLU A 52 10.92 -1.52 -14.20
N GLN A 53 11.36 -1.57 -15.46
CA GLN A 53 11.24 -2.78 -16.27
C GLN A 53 11.98 -3.97 -15.65
N ARG A 54 13.18 -3.76 -15.11
CA ARG A 54 13.94 -4.80 -14.42
C ARG A 54 13.27 -5.23 -13.12
N ALA A 55 12.83 -4.28 -12.29
CA ALA A 55 12.10 -4.57 -11.06
C ALA A 55 10.81 -5.34 -11.33
N ARG A 56 10.11 -4.98 -12.41
CA ARG A 56 8.90 -5.67 -12.86
C ARG A 56 9.16 -7.10 -13.33
N GLN A 57 10.29 -7.35 -14.01
CA GLN A 57 10.72 -8.70 -14.37
C GLN A 57 11.07 -9.52 -13.13
N LEU A 58 11.77 -8.92 -12.16
CA LEU A 58 12.11 -9.57 -10.90
C LEU A 58 10.85 -9.95 -10.12
N LEU A 59 9.92 -9.00 -9.93
CA LEU A 59 8.63 -9.25 -9.30
C LEU A 59 7.91 -10.42 -9.96
N LYS A 60 7.77 -10.41 -11.29
CA LYS A 60 7.17 -11.51 -12.06
C LYS A 60 7.84 -12.87 -11.79
N SER A 61 9.16 -12.90 -11.59
CA SER A 61 9.90 -14.14 -11.33
C SER A 61 9.77 -14.65 -9.90
N CYS A 62 9.47 -13.77 -8.94
CA CYS A 62 9.40 -14.09 -7.52
C CYS A 62 7.99 -14.46 -7.04
N VAL A 63 6.95 -13.81 -7.59
CA VAL A 63 5.56 -14.02 -7.18
C VAL A 63 4.85 -15.06 -8.04
N ASN A 64 3.74 -15.60 -7.55
CA ASN A 64 2.95 -16.55 -8.33
C ASN A 64 2.18 -15.85 -9.48
N GLU A 65 1.61 -16.63 -10.40
CA GLU A 65 0.89 -16.08 -11.58
C GLU A 65 -0.37 -15.29 -11.21
N GLU A 66 -1.01 -15.58 -10.07
CA GLU A 66 -2.17 -14.82 -9.59
C GLU A 66 -1.73 -13.43 -9.11
N GLU A 67 -0.74 -13.38 -8.22
CA GLU A 67 -0.17 -12.15 -7.65
C GLU A 67 0.44 -11.27 -8.74
N TRP A 68 1.16 -11.86 -9.70
CA TRP A 68 1.71 -11.15 -10.83
C TRP A 68 0.61 -10.53 -11.70
N ALA A 69 -0.43 -11.30 -12.04
CA ALA A 69 -1.54 -10.80 -12.83
C ALA A 69 -2.31 -9.70 -12.08
N MET A 70 -2.47 -9.83 -10.76
CA MET A 70 -3.08 -8.81 -9.91
C MET A 70 -2.28 -7.52 -9.93
N TYR A 71 -0.96 -7.58 -9.75
CA TYR A 71 -0.10 -6.41 -9.83
C TYR A 71 -0.16 -5.76 -11.21
N ARG A 72 -0.07 -6.56 -12.27
CA ARG A 72 -0.11 -6.09 -13.67
C ARG A 72 -1.42 -5.37 -14.00
N ASP A 73 -2.56 -5.88 -13.53
CA ASP A 73 -3.89 -5.42 -13.94
C ASP A 73 -4.47 -4.35 -12.97
N LEU A 74 -4.14 -4.44 -11.68
CA LEU A 74 -4.69 -3.60 -10.63
C LEU A 74 -3.68 -2.58 -10.06
N GLY A 75 -2.38 -2.86 -10.17
CA GLY A 75 -1.30 -2.02 -9.62
C GLY A 75 -0.99 -2.28 -8.14
N PHE A 76 -1.51 -3.37 -7.58
CA PHE A 76 -1.26 -3.81 -6.21
C PHE A 76 -1.40 -5.33 -6.09
N ILE A 77 -0.93 -5.90 -4.99
CA ILE A 77 -1.00 -7.34 -4.70
C ILE A 77 -1.83 -7.56 -3.42
N ARG A 78 -2.65 -8.61 -3.39
CA ARG A 78 -3.26 -9.11 -2.16
C ARG A 78 -2.39 -10.21 -1.58
N VAL A 79 -2.09 -10.11 -0.29
CA VAL A 79 -1.44 -11.17 0.50
C VAL A 79 -2.37 -11.61 1.62
N TRP A 80 -2.59 -12.91 1.77
CA TRP A 80 -3.42 -13.45 2.86
C TRP A 80 -2.66 -13.42 4.19
N GLY A 81 -3.35 -13.09 5.28
CA GLY A 81 -2.79 -13.20 6.63
C GLY A 81 -2.50 -14.65 7.00
N ARG A 82 -1.34 -14.91 7.60
CA ARG A 82 -0.91 -16.25 8.05
C ARG A 82 -1.13 -16.46 9.55
N ASN A 83 -1.29 -15.40 10.36
CA ASN A 83 -1.40 -15.52 11.82
C ASN A 83 -2.75 -16.04 12.33
N ALA A 84 -3.73 -16.24 11.45
CA ALA A 84 -4.90 -17.03 11.78
C ALA A 84 -5.25 -17.81 10.50
N ASP A 85 -5.26 -19.14 10.62
CA ASP A 85 -5.21 -20.14 9.54
C ASP A 85 -5.83 -19.65 8.22
N GLY A 86 -5.00 -19.03 7.37
CA GLY A 86 -5.42 -18.59 6.05
C GLY A 86 -5.80 -19.78 5.18
N PRO A 87 -6.59 -19.58 4.12
CA PRO A 87 -6.96 -20.64 3.20
C PRO A 87 -5.71 -21.25 2.58
N ALA A 88 -5.70 -22.58 2.45
CA ALA A 88 -4.66 -23.26 1.69
C ALA A 88 -4.59 -22.63 0.28
N ILE A 89 -3.38 -22.22 -0.10
CA ILE A 89 -2.97 -21.52 -1.32
C ILE A 89 -3.90 -21.76 -2.52
N GLY A 90 -4.38 -20.67 -3.14
CA GLY A 90 -5.25 -20.70 -4.33
C GLY A 90 -6.72 -20.55 -3.96
N GLY A 91 -7.27 -19.34 -4.14
CA GLY A 91 -8.62 -18.97 -3.72
C GLY A 91 -9.73 -19.83 -4.35
N THR A 92 -10.37 -20.71 -3.58
CA THR A 92 -11.66 -21.35 -3.91
C THR A 92 -12.85 -20.54 -3.33
N GLU A 93 -14.10 -20.81 -3.71
CA GLU A 93 -15.28 -20.11 -3.12
C GLU A 93 -15.32 -20.20 -1.58
N ARG A 94 -14.74 -21.26 -0.98
CA ARG A 94 -14.53 -21.43 0.47
C ARG A 94 -13.41 -20.56 1.08
N THR A 95 -12.56 -19.93 0.28
CA THR A 95 -11.46 -19.08 0.78
C THR A 95 -11.93 -17.69 1.20
N LEU A 96 -13.12 -17.29 0.78
CA LEU A 96 -13.85 -16.16 1.38
C LEU A 96 -14.24 -16.46 2.85
N GLU A 97 -14.39 -17.74 3.23
CA GLU A 97 -14.69 -18.16 4.60
C GLU A 97 -13.43 -18.48 5.43
N GLY A 98 -12.26 -18.65 4.79
CA GLY A 98 -11.05 -19.16 5.44
C GLY A 98 -10.06 -18.12 5.95
N ALA A 99 -9.88 -16.97 5.28
CA ALA A 99 -8.90 -15.98 5.73
C ALA A 99 -9.56 -14.96 6.68
N PRO A 100 -9.11 -14.85 7.94
CA PRO A 100 -9.69 -13.87 8.86
C PRO A 100 -9.34 -12.44 8.47
N TYR A 101 -8.24 -12.22 7.74
CA TYR A 101 -7.89 -10.92 7.18
C TYR A 101 -6.91 -11.07 6.00
N ALA A 102 -6.75 -10.01 5.22
CA ALA A 102 -5.81 -9.92 4.12
C ALA A 102 -5.13 -8.54 4.08
N TYR A 103 -4.07 -8.44 3.30
CA TYR A 103 -3.29 -7.22 3.08
C TYR A 103 -3.36 -6.80 1.63
N LEU A 104 -3.47 -5.49 1.38
CA LEU A 104 -3.19 -4.87 0.10
C LEU A 104 -1.81 -4.24 0.14
N VAL A 105 -0.96 -4.67 -0.80
CA VAL A 105 0.41 -4.20 -0.97
C VAL A 105 0.46 -3.27 -2.17
N TYR A 106 0.70 -1.99 -1.88
CA TYR A 106 0.81 -0.93 -2.86
C TYR A 106 2.27 -0.45 -2.99
N PRO A 107 2.72 -0.09 -4.20
CA PRO A 107 3.93 0.69 -4.36
C PRO A 107 3.84 2.01 -3.60
N HIS A 108 4.86 2.31 -2.81
CA HIS A 108 5.08 3.58 -2.10
C HIS A 108 3.90 4.08 -1.23
N LYS A 109 3.00 3.18 -0.84
CA LYS A 109 1.97 3.43 0.17
C LYS A 109 2.04 2.39 1.28
N PRO A 110 1.44 2.64 2.44
CA PRO A 110 1.32 1.64 3.50
C PRO A 110 0.66 0.36 3.02
N ILE A 111 1.00 -0.75 3.67
CA ILE A 111 0.25 -1.99 3.54
C ILE A 111 -1.07 -1.80 4.27
N VAL A 112 -2.20 -2.08 3.61
CA VAL A 112 -3.53 -1.93 4.22
C VAL A 112 -4.08 -3.30 4.58
N SER A 113 -4.34 -3.56 5.85
CA SER A 113 -5.07 -4.76 6.26
C SER A 113 -6.58 -4.54 6.21
N TYR A 114 -7.31 -5.59 5.84
CA TYR A 114 -8.77 -5.56 5.74
C TYR A 114 -9.38 -6.94 5.98
N LEU A 115 -10.67 -6.97 6.29
CA LEU A 115 -11.50 -8.17 6.35
C LEU A 115 -12.06 -8.49 4.96
N PRO A 116 -11.72 -9.62 4.33
CA PRO A 116 -12.23 -10.00 3.01
C PRO A 116 -13.76 -10.08 2.93
N GLN A 117 -14.40 -10.52 4.00
CA GLN A 117 -15.84 -10.79 4.07
C GLN A 117 -16.65 -9.49 4.07
N THR A 118 -16.24 -8.51 4.87
CA THR A 118 -16.96 -7.25 5.06
C THR A 118 -16.34 -6.07 4.30
N ARG A 119 -15.13 -6.25 3.76
CA ARG A 119 -14.27 -5.18 3.20
C ARG A 119 -13.93 -4.08 4.21
N GLN A 120 -14.05 -4.37 5.50
CA GLN A 120 -13.70 -3.44 6.55
C GLN A 120 -12.18 -3.29 6.62
N LEU A 121 -11.71 -2.05 6.60
CA LEU A 121 -10.29 -1.75 6.80
C LEU A 121 -9.95 -1.88 8.28
N LEU A 122 -8.80 -2.49 8.57
CA LEU A 122 -8.34 -2.76 9.93
C LEU A 122 -7.24 -1.77 10.33
N SER A 123 -6.12 -1.78 9.60
CA SER A 123 -4.96 -0.94 9.90
C SER A 123 -4.17 -0.58 8.64
N GLU A 124 -3.37 0.47 8.74
CA GLU A 124 -2.30 0.83 7.80
C GLU A 124 -0.94 0.53 8.44
N TYR A 125 -0.11 -0.27 7.78
CA TYR A 125 1.26 -0.57 8.22
C TYR A 125 2.25 0.20 7.35
N CYS A 126 2.83 1.23 7.94
CA CYS A 126 3.80 2.08 7.29
C CYS A 126 5.17 1.44 7.42
N VAL A 127 5.66 0.90 6.30
CA VAL A 127 6.97 0.30 6.17
C VAL A 127 7.72 1.02 5.06
N GLU A 128 8.96 1.42 5.36
CA GLU A 128 9.87 2.02 4.39
C GLU A 128 11.06 1.09 4.21
N PHE A 129 11.37 0.77 2.96
CA PHE A 129 12.54 0.00 2.59
C PHE A 129 13.52 0.96 1.88
N PRO A 130 14.53 1.48 2.60
CA PRO A 130 15.47 2.43 2.01
C PRO A 130 16.37 1.75 0.96
N ASP A 131 16.60 2.43 -0.17
CA ASP A 131 17.61 2.03 -1.15
C ASP A 131 18.98 2.61 -0.76
N GLU A 132 19.70 1.91 0.11
CA GLU A 132 21.01 2.36 0.63
C GLU A 132 22.08 2.44 -0.46
N THR A 133 21.99 1.54 -1.45
CA THR A 133 22.99 1.42 -2.53
C THR A 133 22.72 2.35 -3.72
N LYS A 134 21.50 2.89 -3.84
CA LYS A 134 21.05 3.79 -4.92
C LYS A 134 21.51 3.39 -6.33
N PRO A 135 21.44 2.10 -6.74
CA PRO A 135 21.92 1.66 -8.05
C PRO A 135 21.14 2.32 -9.20
N TYR A 136 19.93 2.81 -8.91
CA TYR A 136 19.06 3.50 -9.86
C TYR A 136 19.15 5.03 -9.78
N GLY A 137 19.93 5.59 -8.86
CA GLY A 137 20.15 7.03 -8.70
C GLY A 137 19.05 7.77 -7.94
N SER A 138 18.00 7.06 -7.52
CA SER A 138 16.88 7.55 -6.72
C SER A 138 17.06 7.15 -5.25
N THR A 139 16.51 7.93 -4.31
CA THR A 139 16.46 7.56 -2.88
C THR A 139 15.37 6.54 -2.57
N ARG A 140 14.45 6.31 -3.52
CA ARG A 140 13.35 5.36 -3.42
C ARG A 140 13.60 4.19 -4.36
N LEU A 141 13.16 3.01 -3.92
CA LEU A 141 13.09 1.82 -4.76
C LEU A 141 12.16 2.07 -5.96
N PRO A 142 12.32 1.34 -7.08
CA PRO A 142 11.29 1.26 -8.12
C PRO A 142 9.95 0.74 -7.57
N ASP A 143 8.84 1.08 -8.22
CA ASP A 143 7.48 0.74 -7.79
C ASP A 143 7.34 -0.79 -7.57
N SER A 144 7.79 -1.57 -8.56
CA SER A 144 7.72 -3.04 -8.51
C SER A 144 8.63 -3.65 -7.45
N ASP A 145 9.72 -2.98 -7.10
CA ASP A 145 10.70 -3.47 -6.12
C ASP A 145 10.24 -3.19 -4.69
N ASP A 146 9.63 -2.02 -4.45
CA ASP A 146 8.97 -1.71 -3.18
C ASP A 146 7.80 -2.66 -2.90
N ALA A 147 6.99 -2.97 -3.91
CA ALA A 147 5.93 -3.96 -3.81
C ALA A 147 6.49 -5.36 -3.52
N LEU A 148 7.58 -5.75 -4.18
CA LEU A 148 8.26 -7.03 -3.94
C LEU A 148 8.81 -7.10 -2.51
N ALA A 149 9.47 -6.06 -2.01
CA ALA A 149 10.03 -6.01 -0.66
C ALA A 149 8.94 -6.18 0.40
N LYS A 150 7.81 -5.47 0.27
CA LYS A 150 6.64 -5.61 1.15
C LYS A 150 6.05 -7.02 1.09
N TRP A 151 5.93 -7.58 -0.11
CA TRP A 151 5.43 -8.94 -0.31
C TRP A 151 6.36 -9.97 0.35
N MET A 152 7.66 -9.87 0.14
CA MET A 152 8.67 -10.77 0.75
C MET A 152 8.67 -10.68 2.27
N ALA A 153 8.51 -9.47 2.83
CA ALA A 153 8.47 -9.27 4.26
C ALA A 153 7.21 -9.90 4.88
N LEU A 154 6.04 -9.76 4.24
CA LEU A 154 4.80 -10.40 4.68
C LEU A 154 4.85 -11.92 4.55
N THR A 155 5.38 -12.45 3.44
CA THR A 155 5.41 -13.91 3.21
C THR A 155 6.49 -14.61 4.03
N GLY A 156 7.63 -13.95 4.25
CA GLY A 156 8.75 -14.45 5.04
C GLY A 156 8.49 -14.43 6.55
N ASP A 157 8.17 -13.26 7.13
CA ASP A 157 7.95 -13.08 8.56
C ASP A 157 6.92 -11.98 8.84
N GLU A 158 5.65 -12.33 8.66
CA GLU A 158 4.51 -11.44 8.91
C GLU A 158 4.53 -10.84 10.32
N ARG A 159 4.83 -11.66 11.34
CA ARG A 159 4.80 -11.21 12.74
C ARG A 159 5.82 -10.14 13.01
N ARG A 160 7.04 -10.33 12.51
CA ARG A 160 8.10 -9.33 12.65
C ARG A 160 7.74 -8.04 11.91
N LEU A 161 7.22 -8.13 10.69
CA LEU A 161 6.78 -6.94 9.96
C LEU A 161 5.73 -6.16 10.76
N ILE A 162 4.69 -6.83 11.25
CA ILE A 162 3.63 -6.19 12.05
C ILE A 162 4.21 -5.56 13.32
N ALA A 163 5.11 -6.26 14.02
CA ALA A 163 5.68 -5.80 15.28
C ALA A 163 6.58 -4.56 15.12
N THR A 164 7.23 -4.41 13.97
CA THR A 164 8.16 -3.30 13.70
C THR A 164 7.53 -2.16 12.89
N ALA A 165 6.44 -2.42 12.18
CA ALA A 165 5.79 -1.42 11.36
C ALA A 165 5.15 -0.33 12.21
N ASN A 166 5.23 0.91 11.73
CA ASN A 166 4.46 2.00 12.33
C ASN A 166 2.98 1.84 11.92
N MET A 167 2.12 1.55 12.88
CA MET A 167 0.72 1.23 12.64
C MET A 167 -0.18 2.46 12.81
N HIS A 168 -1.09 2.66 11.86
CA HIS A 168 -2.09 3.71 11.91
C HIS A 168 -3.50 3.17 11.67
N LEU A 169 -4.49 3.93 12.15
CA LEU A 169 -5.88 3.70 11.77
C LEU A 169 -6.06 3.97 10.27
N PRO A 170 -6.99 3.26 9.60
CA PRO A 170 -7.31 3.51 8.20
C PRO A 170 -7.71 4.97 7.95
N GLY A 171 -7.19 5.55 6.87
CA GLY A 171 -7.44 6.95 6.50
C GLY A 171 -6.36 7.92 6.93
N ARG A 172 -5.29 7.47 7.59
CA ARG A 172 -4.18 8.34 7.98
C ARG A 172 -3.29 8.70 6.79
N GLN A 173 -2.96 7.73 5.94
CA GLN A 173 -2.09 7.92 4.77
C GLN A 173 -2.77 7.59 3.45
N VAL A 174 -3.69 6.61 3.43
CA VAL A 174 -4.42 6.23 2.21
C VAL A 174 -5.89 6.60 2.36
N ASP A 175 -6.48 7.25 1.35
CA ASP A 175 -7.91 7.57 1.36
C ASP A 175 -8.74 6.27 1.43
N PRO A 176 -9.59 6.05 2.45
CA PRO A 176 -10.41 4.86 2.57
C PRO A 176 -11.33 4.64 1.35
N LYS A 177 -11.78 5.72 0.69
CA LYS A 177 -12.60 5.61 -0.53
C LYS A 177 -11.80 5.05 -1.71
N GLN A 178 -10.51 5.37 -1.79
CA GLN A 178 -9.61 4.76 -2.76
C GLN A 178 -9.50 3.27 -2.49
N VAL A 179 -9.25 2.87 -1.25
CA VAL A 179 -9.11 1.45 -0.88
C VAL A 179 -10.41 0.68 -1.16
N GLN A 180 -11.56 1.25 -0.84
CA GLN A 180 -12.86 0.64 -1.13
C GLN A 180 -13.08 0.41 -2.64
N ARG A 181 -12.68 1.37 -3.48
CA ARG A 181 -12.74 1.23 -4.93
C ARG A 181 -11.80 0.13 -5.41
N ASP A 182 -10.59 0.07 -4.87
CA ASP A 182 -9.60 -0.95 -5.22
C ASP A 182 -10.08 -2.35 -4.80
N LEU A 183 -10.71 -2.49 -3.63
CA LEU A 183 -11.35 -3.74 -3.19
C LEU A 183 -12.53 -4.16 -4.09
N TRP A 184 -13.29 -3.19 -4.60
CA TRP A 184 -14.33 -3.48 -5.59
C TRP A 184 -13.73 -3.96 -6.92
N ARG A 185 -12.67 -3.30 -7.40
CA ARG A 185 -11.93 -3.73 -8.61
C ARG A 185 -11.33 -5.11 -8.46
N LEU A 186 -10.78 -5.43 -7.28
CA LEU A 186 -10.27 -6.75 -6.96
C LEU A 186 -11.37 -7.81 -7.06
N ALA A 187 -12.53 -7.58 -6.44
CA ALA A 187 -13.65 -8.52 -6.49
C ALA A 187 -14.23 -8.71 -7.91
N GLU A 188 -14.20 -7.68 -8.75
CA GLU A 188 -14.56 -7.80 -10.17
C GLU A 188 -13.54 -8.63 -10.95
N TRP A 189 -12.25 -8.35 -10.74
CA TRP A 189 -11.15 -9.07 -11.37
C TRP A 189 -11.16 -10.56 -11.01
N GLU A 190 -11.39 -10.91 -9.74
CA GLU A 190 -11.50 -12.31 -9.29
C GLU A 190 -12.68 -13.03 -9.96
N ARG A 191 -13.85 -12.40 -10.02
CA ARG A 191 -15.03 -12.96 -10.70
C ARG A 191 -14.78 -13.21 -12.18
N ALA A 192 -14.16 -12.25 -12.87
CA ALA A 192 -13.81 -12.38 -14.29
C ALA A 192 -12.85 -13.55 -14.53
N ARG A 193 -11.87 -13.74 -13.65
CA ARG A 193 -10.92 -14.85 -13.70
C ARG A 193 -11.59 -16.19 -13.45
N MET A 194 -12.38 -16.32 -12.38
CA MET A 194 -13.14 -17.55 -12.10
C MET A 194 -14.06 -17.94 -13.26
N ALA A 195 -14.71 -16.96 -13.91
CA ALA A 195 -15.54 -17.20 -15.08
C ALA A 195 -14.73 -17.66 -16.31
N LYS A 196 -13.47 -17.21 -16.45
CA LYS A 196 -12.55 -17.69 -17.48
C LYS A 196 -12.09 -19.13 -17.19
N ASP A 197 -11.73 -19.41 -15.96
CA ASP A 197 -11.24 -20.73 -15.53
C ASP A 197 -12.34 -21.79 -15.70
N ARG A 198 -13.57 -21.49 -15.26
CA ARG A 198 -14.75 -22.36 -15.49
C ARG A 198 -14.98 -22.68 -16.96
N ARG A 199 -14.81 -21.70 -17.85
CA ARG A 199 -14.95 -21.91 -19.32
C ARG A 199 -13.83 -22.78 -19.87
N SER A 200 -12.59 -22.59 -19.43
CA SER A 200 -11.48 -23.45 -19.85
C SER A 200 -11.63 -24.90 -19.39
N THR A 201 -12.14 -25.13 -18.17
CA THR A 201 -12.38 -26.49 -17.66
C THR A 201 -13.53 -27.17 -18.40
N SER A 202 -14.62 -26.45 -18.71
CA SER A 202 -15.76 -27.00 -19.45
C SER A 202 -15.44 -27.34 -20.91
N GLY A 203 -14.54 -26.59 -21.56
CA GLY A 203 -14.15 -26.85 -22.95
C GLY A 203 -13.12 -27.97 -23.13
N ALA A 204 -12.48 -28.41 -22.05
CA ALA A 204 -11.51 -29.52 -22.07
C ALA A 204 -12.15 -30.91 -21.85
N GLN A 205 -13.46 -30.97 -21.55
CA GLN A 205 -14.20 -32.21 -21.28
C GLN A 205 -15.08 -32.69 -22.45
N THR A 206 -15.12 -31.94 -23.56
CA THR A 206 -15.75 -32.30 -24.85
C THR A 206 -14.69 -32.60 -25.89
#